data_AF-A0A354XP78-F1
#
_entry.id   AF-A0A354XP78-F1
#
_cell.length_a   1.000
_cell.length_b   1.000
_cell.length_c   1.000
_cell.angle_alpha   90.00
_cell.angle_beta   90.00
_cell.angle_gamma   90.00
#
_symmetry.space_group_name_H-M   'P 1'
#
loop_
_entity.id
_entity.type
_entity.pdbx_description
1 polymer ?
#
loop_
_entity_poly.entity_id
_entity_poly.type
_entity_poly.pdbx_seq_one_letter_code
_entity_poly.pdbx_strand_id
1 'polypeptide(L)'
;MSSISPIKITVDKQAIRRIESDLMHIKNGAPRAMSRAINHTLGVTRTEASKEIRKQVKLKAGYVREKLKIKRATINSLNGAIQTPARGTLLTRYPHRQYKKGDIGVQVKPTGGKKRMPGAFFIRFANGVQAIAIRTQYGPGLGRSEGLKVLYGPSTSQVFTDVKDDLQAPSGNRLMQRLGYEAEQLLKRQ
;
A
#
# COMPACT_ATOMS: atom_id res chain seq x y z
N MET A 1 7.52 -3.63 -17.37
CA MET A 1 6.69 -4.15 -16.25
C MET A 1 7.49 -3.97 -14.96
N SER A 2 7.13 -3.02 -14.09
CA SER A 2 7.85 -2.81 -12.82
C SER A 2 7.57 -3.98 -11.88
N SER A 3 8.59 -4.79 -11.63
CA SER A 3 8.57 -5.86 -10.64
C SER A 3 8.35 -5.25 -9.26
N ILE A 4 7.25 -5.61 -8.62
CA ILE A 4 6.96 -5.23 -7.23
C ILE A 4 7.91 -6.04 -6.36
N SER A 5 9.06 -5.47 -6.00
CA SER A 5 9.98 -6.13 -5.05
C SER A 5 9.30 -6.18 -3.67
N PRO A 6 9.02 -7.37 -3.12
CA PRO A 6 8.45 -7.48 -1.78
C PRO A 6 9.44 -6.94 -0.74
N ILE A 7 8.94 -6.41 0.38
CA ILE A 7 9.78 -6.09 1.54
C ILE A 7 10.48 -7.38 1.97
N LYS A 8 11.81 -7.44 1.81
CA LYS A 8 12.63 -8.58 2.24
C LYS A 8 13.08 -8.34 3.68
N ILE A 9 12.54 -9.09 4.62
CA ILE A 9 13.00 -9.05 6.00
C ILE A 9 14.10 -10.11 6.16
N THR A 10 15.32 -9.69 6.46
CA THR A 10 16.44 -10.61 6.75
C THR A 10 16.38 -10.99 8.23
N VAL A 11 16.33 -12.29 8.51
CA VAL A 11 16.27 -12.85 9.87
C VAL A 11 17.57 -13.59 10.15
N ASP A 12 18.09 -13.47 11.37
CA ASP A 12 19.27 -14.23 11.80
C ASP A 12 18.97 -15.74 11.83
N LYS A 13 19.75 -16.50 11.06
CA LYS A 13 19.62 -17.97 10.96
C LYS A 13 19.87 -18.66 12.30
N GLN A 14 20.72 -18.11 13.16
CA GLN A 14 21.01 -18.71 14.46
C GLN A 14 19.82 -18.57 15.42
N ALA A 15 19.17 -17.40 15.42
CA ALA A 15 17.98 -17.15 16.22
C ALA A 15 16.82 -18.07 15.81
N ILE A 16 16.62 -18.31 14.51
CA ILE A 16 15.62 -19.26 14.00
C ILE A 16 15.86 -20.66 14.57
N ARG A 17 17.10 -21.16 14.47
CA ARG A 17 17.45 -22.52 14.93
C ARG A 17 17.19 -22.72 16.42
N ARG A 18 17.51 -21.72 17.25
CA ARG A 18 17.23 -21.78 18.70
C ARG A 18 15.74 -21.91 18.97
N ILE A 19 14.93 -21.10 18.29
CA ILE A 19 13.47 -21.14 18.42
C ILE A 19 12.88 -22.46 17.92
N GLU A 20 13.44 -23.03 16.86
CA GLU A 20 13.07 -24.37 16.40
C GLU A 20 13.37 -25.45 17.44
N SER A 21 14.55 -25.38 18.07
CA SER A 21 14.93 -26.29 19.16
C SER A 21 14.04 -26.13 20.39
N ASP A 22 13.83 -24.90 20.86
CA ASP A 22 13.02 -24.62 22.05
C ASP A 22 11.56 -25.08 21.87
N LEU A 23 11.03 -24.95 20.64
CA LEU A 23 9.65 -25.28 20.33
C LEU A 23 9.49 -26.70 19.75
N MET A 24 10.53 -27.55 19.79
CA MET A 24 10.49 -28.87 19.16
C MET A 24 9.44 -29.81 19.76
N HIS A 25 9.18 -29.66 21.06
CA HIS A 25 8.18 -30.45 21.78
C HIS A 25 6.74 -29.94 21.57
N ILE A 26 6.58 -28.80 20.88
CA ILE A 26 5.29 -28.19 20.60
C ILE A 26 4.93 -28.47 19.14
N LYS A 27 3.82 -29.17 18.92
CA LYS A 27 3.31 -29.44 17.57
C LYS A 27 3.15 -28.13 16.80
N ASN A 28 3.88 -28.00 15.68
CA ASN A 28 3.94 -26.80 14.85
C ASN A 28 4.36 -25.53 15.60
N GLY A 29 5.11 -25.64 16.70
CA GLY A 29 5.46 -24.52 17.57
C GLY A 29 6.20 -23.41 16.82
N ALA A 30 7.34 -23.74 16.20
CA ALA A 30 8.14 -22.80 15.43
C ALA A 30 7.37 -22.12 14.27
N PRO A 31 6.73 -22.85 13.32
CA PRO A 31 6.01 -22.21 12.23
C PRO A 31 4.77 -21.42 12.72
N ARG A 32 4.17 -21.78 13.85
CA ARG A 32 3.08 -21.01 14.48
C ARG A 32 3.59 -19.70 15.08
N ALA A 33 4.72 -19.72 15.80
CA ALA A 33 5.35 -18.51 16.32
C ALA A 33 5.75 -17.56 15.17
N MET A 34 6.41 -18.10 14.15
CA MET A 34 6.85 -17.33 12.98
C MET A 34 5.69 -16.72 12.21
N SER A 35 4.67 -17.51 11.84
CA SER A 35 3.52 -16.98 11.10
C SER A 35 2.76 -15.91 11.88
N ARG A 36 2.65 -16.03 13.22
CA ARG A 36 2.07 -14.97 14.07
C ARG A 36 2.93 -13.72 14.10
N ALA A 37 4.24 -13.87 14.30
CA ALA A 37 5.17 -12.75 14.34
C ALA A 37 5.19 -11.97 13.02
N ILE A 38 5.22 -12.68 11.89
CA ILE A 38 5.15 -12.09 10.55
C ILE A 38 3.83 -11.33 10.36
N ASN A 39 2.71 -11.97 10.65
CA ASN A 39 1.39 -11.36 10.47
C ASN A 39 1.19 -10.11 11.36
N HIS A 40 1.69 -10.15 12.59
CA HIS A 40 1.66 -9.00 13.49
C HIS A 40 2.51 -7.85 12.92
N THR A 41 3.75 -8.16 12.53
CA THR A 41 4.69 -7.18 11.96
C THR A 41 4.10 -6.52 10.71
N LEU A 42 3.53 -7.31 9.78
CA LEU A 42 2.87 -6.79 8.57
C LEU A 42 1.72 -5.82 8.89
N GLY A 43 0.97 -6.07 9.97
CA GLY A 43 -0.10 -5.18 10.43
C GLY A 43 0.43 -3.81 10.87
N VAL A 44 1.53 -3.80 11.62
CA VAL A 44 2.20 -2.58 12.07
C VAL A 44 2.85 -1.86 10.90
N THR A 45 3.65 -2.56 10.08
CA THR A 45 4.31 -2.01 8.89
C THR A 45 3.31 -1.43 7.91
N ARG A 46 2.13 -2.05 7.71
CA ARG A 46 1.05 -1.47 6.87
C ARG A 46 0.58 -0.12 7.42
N THR A 47 0.48 0.00 8.73
CA THR A 47 0.02 1.23 9.39
C THR A 47 1.06 2.34 9.26
N GLU A 48 2.34 2.00 9.44
CA GLU A 48 3.47 2.91 9.23
C GLU A 48 3.57 3.33 7.76
N ALA A 49 3.55 2.38 6.82
CA ALA A 49 3.51 2.66 5.38
C ALA A 49 2.35 3.58 5.00
N SER A 50 1.16 3.36 5.57
CA SER A 50 0.01 4.24 5.33
C SER A 50 0.21 5.67 5.87
N LYS A 51 1.01 5.86 6.92
CA LYS A 51 1.37 7.19 7.43
C LYS A 51 2.39 7.84 6.51
N GLU A 52 3.47 7.14 6.17
CA GLU A 52 4.54 7.66 5.31
C GLU A 52 4.05 8.01 3.91
N ILE A 53 3.23 7.17 3.28
CA ILE A 53 2.60 7.48 1.98
C ILE A 53 1.83 8.80 2.05
N ARG A 54 1.11 9.05 3.16
CA ARG A 54 0.31 10.27 3.32
C ARG A 54 1.15 11.53 3.59
N LYS A 55 2.43 11.39 3.96
CA LYS A 55 3.36 12.52 4.02
C LYS A 55 3.80 12.96 2.62
N GLN A 56 3.77 12.07 1.64
CA GLN A 56 4.13 12.37 0.26
C GLN A 56 2.92 12.79 -0.60
N VAL A 57 1.74 12.20 -0.34
CA VAL A 57 0.53 12.44 -1.14
C VAL A 57 -0.72 12.68 -0.29
N LYS A 58 -1.60 13.57 -0.75
CA LYS A 58 -2.82 14.00 -0.03
C LYS A 58 -4.00 13.04 -0.28
N LEU A 59 -3.81 11.76 0.06
CA LEU A 59 -4.85 10.73 0.00
C LEU A 59 -5.52 10.52 1.36
N LYS A 60 -6.80 10.12 1.35
CA LYS A 60 -7.51 9.73 2.57
C LYS A 60 -6.88 8.47 3.19
N ALA A 61 -6.81 8.43 4.52
CA ALA A 61 -6.26 7.31 5.29
C ALA A 61 -6.91 5.97 4.93
N GLY A 62 -8.24 5.93 4.92
CA GLY A 62 -9.01 4.73 4.58
C GLY A 62 -8.70 4.21 3.18
N TYR A 63 -8.55 5.11 2.20
CA TYR A 63 -8.22 4.75 0.83
C TYR A 63 -6.83 4.12 0.73
N VAL A 64 -5.80 4.74 1.32
CA VAL A 64 -4.43 4.20 1.30
C VAL A 64 -4.40 2.83 1.99
N ARG A 65 -5.03 2.71 3.17
CA ARG A 65 -5.10 1.46 3.91
C ARG A 65 -5.77 0.36 3.08
N GLU A 66 -6.89 0.63 2.42
CA GLU A 66 -7.59 -0.33 1.56
C GLU A 66 -6.71 -0.85 0.41
N LYS A 67 -5.88 0.02 -0.17
CA LYS A 67 -4.98 -0.34 -1.28
C LYS A 67 -3.72 -1.10 -0.84
N LEU A 68 -3.30 -0.95 0.41
CA LEU A 68 -2.26 -1.78 1.02
C LEU A 68 -2.85 -3.13 1.44
N LYS A 69 -2.80 -4.14 0.58
CA LYS A 69 -3.30 -5.50 0.87
C LYS A 69 -2.23 -6.32 1.57
N ILE A 70 -2.60 -7.05 2.61
CA ILE A 70 -1.69 -7.97 3.31
C ILE A 70 -1.93 -9.38 2.79
N LYS A 71 -0.90 -9.98 2.20
CA LYS A 71 -0.80 -11.43 2.02
C LYS A 71 -0.24 -12.01 3.33
N ARG A 72 -1.07 -12.75 4.05
CA ARG A 72 -0.72 -13.30 5.37
C ARG A 72 0.21 -14.50 5.24
N ALA A 73 1.09 -14.66 6.22
CA ALA A 73 1.84 -15.90 6.42
C ALA A 73 0.97 -16.94 7.11
N THR A 74 1.14 -18.20 6.76
CA THR A 74 0.50 -19.36 7.36
C THR A 74 1.56 -20.31 7.90
N ILE A 75 1.15 -21.31 8.70
CA ILE A 75 2.06 -22.35 9.22
C ILE A 75 2.77 -23.08 8.06
N ASN A 76 2.09 -23.27 6.93
CA ASN A 76 2.61 -23.95 5.75
C ASN A 76 3.37 -23.00 4.79
N SER A 77 3.22 -21.68 4.96
CA SER A 77 3.87 -20.67 4.13
C SER A 77 4.24 -19.46 4.96
N LEU A 78 5.50 -19.43 5.41
CA LEU A 78 6.06 -18.35 6.23
C LEU A 78 6.41 -17.09 5.41
N ASN A 79 5.77 -16.92 4.25
CA ASN A 79 5.98 -15.78 3.37
C ASN A 79 4.78 -14.84 3.48
N GLY A 80 5.03 -13.67 4.07
CA GLY A 80 4.04 -12.60 4.14
C GLY A 80 4.48 -11.37 3.33
N ALA A 81 3.53 -10.64 2.76
CA ALA A 81 3.84 -9.49 1.91
C ALA A 81 2.77 -8.40 2.01
N ILE A 82 3.20 -7.15 1.83
CA ILE A 82 2.30 -6.02 1.58
C ILE A 82 2.28 -5.78 0.07
N GLN A 83 1.09 -5.82 -0.52
CA GLN A 83 0.88 -5.63 -1.95
C GLN A 83 0.11 -4.34 -2.20
N THR A 84 0.49 -3.64 -3.26
CA THR A 84 -0.16 -2.40 -3.70
C THR A 84 -0.53 -2.50 -5.18
N PRO A 85 -1.66 -1.91 -5.60
CA PRO A 85 -2.01 -1.83 -7.01
C PRO A 85 -1.05 -0.90 -7.74
N ALA A 86 -0.55 -1.35 -8.90
CA ALA A 86 0.33 -0.56 -9.75
C ALA A 86 -0.40 0.55 -10.51
N ARG A 87 -1.72 0.42 -10.71
CA ARG A 87 -2.54 1.38 -11.47
C ARG A 87 -2.53 2.77 -10.80
N GLY A 88 -2.41 3.81 -11.63
CA GLY A 88 -2.53 5.21 -11.22
C GLY A 88 -3.80 5.48 -10.42
N THR A 89 -3.70 6.38 -9.45
CA THR A 89 -4.85 6.77 -8.61
C THR A 89 -5.67 7.84 -9.34
N LEU A 90 -6.98 7.64 -9.51
CA LEU A 90 -7.83 8.67 -10.12
C LEU A 90 -7.71 10.00 -9.38
N LEU A 91 -7.60 11.12 -10.10
CA LEU A 91 -7.45 12.44 -9.48
C LEU A 91 -8.64 12.82 -8.57
N THR A 92 -9.83 12.24 -8.79
CA THR A 92 -11.00 12.40 -7.93
C THR A 92 -10.81 11.83 -6.51
N ARG A 93 -9.81 10.96 -6.30
CA ARG A 93 -9.46 10.44 -4.95
C ARG A 93 -8.64 11.43 -4.12
N TYR A 94 -8.07 12.44 -4.77
CA TYR A 94 -7.41 13.56 -4.13
C TYR A 94 -8.41 14.69 -3.86
N PRO A 95 -8.13 15.60 -2.93
CA PRO A 95 -8.93 16.81 -2.74
C PRO A 95 -8.99 17.63 -4.03
N HIS A 96 -10.21 17.82 -4.53
CA HIS A 96 -10.46 18.50 -5.79
C HIS A 96 -11.63 19.48 -5.67
N ARG A 97 -11.73 20.41 -6.62
CA ARG A 97 -12.84 21.37 -6.74
C ARG A 97 -13.01 21.78 -8.19
N GLN A 98 -14.25 21.96 -8.65
CA GLN A 98 -14.56 22.62 -9.91
C GLN A 98 -14.73 24.12 -9.71
N TYR A 99 -14.12 24.92 -10.56
CA TYR A 99 -14.22 26.38 -10.56
C TYR A 99 -15.41 26.85 -11.40
N LYS A 100 -15.91 28.07 -11.14
CA LYS A 100 -17.05 28.66 -11.86
C LYS A 100 -16.88 28.68 -13.39
N LYS A 101 -15.65 28.77 -13.89
CA LYS A 101 -15.33 28.79 -15.33
C LYS A 101 -15.10 27.38 -15.94
N GLY A 102 -15.49 26.30 -15.24
CA GLY A 102 -15.43 24.93 -15.75
C GLY A 102 -14.14 24.16 -15.44
N ASP A 103 -13.04 24.85 -15.10
CA ASP A 103 -11.77 24.18 -14.77
C ASP A 103 -11.84 23.37 -13.47
N ILE A 104 -10.93 22.40 -13.33
CA ILE A 104 -10.80 21.61 -12.10
C ILE A 104 -9.47 21.90 -11.43
N GLY A 105 -9.50 22.09 -10.11
CA GLY A 105 -8.31 22.17 -9.27
C GLY A 105 -8.13 20.88 -8.47
N VAL A 106 -6.92 20.33 -8.44
CA VAL A 106 -6.58 19.12 -7.68
C VAL A 106 -5.35 19.35 -6.82
N GLN A 107 -5.36 18.82 -5.59
CA GLN A 107 -4.20 18.85 -4.71
C GLN A 107 -3.66 17.44 -4.49
N VAL A 108 -2.52 17.13 -5.13
CA VAL A 108 -1.85 15.84 -5.01
C VAL A 108 -0.85 15.81 -3.85
N LYS A 109 -0.04 16.86 -3.69
CA LYS A 109 0.92 16.98 -2.58
C LYS A 109 0.21 17.46 -1.30
N PRO A 110 0.62 17.00 -0.10
CA PRO A 110 0.07 17.48 1.16
C PRO A 110 0.26 18.98 1.36
N THR A 111 1.41 19.49 0.93
CA THR A 111 1.78 20.91 0.95
C THR A 111 1.30 21.64 -0.29
N GLY A 112 1.08 22.96 -0.15
CA GLY A 112 0.63 23.84 -1.22
C GLY A 112 -0.88 23.86 -1.46
N GLY A 113 -1.29 24.54 -2.53
CA GLY A 113 -2.68 24.67 -2.95
C GLY A 113 -3.11 23.63 -3.99
N LYS A 114 -4.40 23.67 -4.35
CA LYS A 114 -4.92 22.93 -5.51
C LYS A 114 -4.30 23.52 -6.78
N LYS A 115 -3.69 22.69 -7.62
CA LYS A 115 -3.22 23.10 -8.95
C LYS A 115 -4.39 23.10 -9.92
N ARG A 116 -4.58 24.22 -10.62
CA ARG A 116 -5.64 24.38 -11.62
C ARG A 116 -5.28 23.61 -12.88
N MET A 117 -6.27 22.96 -13.46
CA MET A 117 -6.17 22.15 -14.67
C MET A 117 -7.16 22.72 -15.68
N PRO A 118 -6.71 23.63 -16.55
CA PRO A 118 -7.56 24.24 -17.56
C PRO A 118 -8.18 23.19 -18.49
N GLY A 119 -9.47 23.32 -18.78
CA GLY A 119 -10.17 22.39 -19.70
C GLY A 119 -10.37 20.97 -19.16
N ALA A 120 -10.05 20.72 -17.88
CA ALA A 120 -10.36 19.46 -17.22
C ALA A 120 -11.82 19.46 -16.74
N PHE A 121 -12.52 18.35 -16.92
CA PHE A 121 -13.92 18.18 -16.54
C PHE A 121 -14.17 16.79 -15.94
N PHE A 122 -15.32 16.62 -15.27
CA PHE A 122 -15.69 15.32 -14.72
C PHE A 122 -16.35 14.42 -15.76
N ILE A 123 -15.97 13.16 -15.75
CA ILE A 123 -16.66 12.08 -16.45
C ILE A 123 -17.11 11.04 -15.43
N ARG A 124 -18.15 10.28 -15.77
CA ARG A 124 -18.62 9.17 -14.96
C ARG A 124 -18.49 7.89 -15.76
N PHE A 125 -17.82 6.90 -15.20
CA PHE A 125 -17.73 5.57 -15.79
C PHE A 125 -19.06 4.81 -15.63
N ALA A 126 -19.26 3.76 -16.43
CA ALA A 126 -20.45 2.91 -16.35
C ALA A 126 -20.66 2.29 -14.95
N ASN A 127 -19.58 2.03 -14.22
CA ASN A 127 -19.62 1.54 -12.83
C ASN A 127 -19.92 2.64 -11.78
N GLY A 128 -20.33 3.83 -12.23
CA GLY A 128 -20.68 4.97 -11.37
C GLY A 128 -19.51 5.76 -10.81
N VAL A 129 -18.26 5.32 -11.01
CA VAL A 129 -17.06 6.01 -10.51
C VAL A 129 -16.80 7.28 -11.33
N GLN A 130 -16.62 8.41 -10.65
CA GLN A 130 -16.27 9.68 -11.29
C GLN A 130 -14.74 9.81 -11.49
N ALA A 131 -14.35 10.36 -12.62
CA ALA A 131 -12.97 10.68 -12.96
C ALA A 131 -12.83 12.10 -13.51
N ILE A 132 -11.61 12.62 -13.49
CA ILE A 132 -11.27 13.89 -14.13
C ILE A 132 -10.61 13.55 -15.46
N ALA A 133 -11.08 14.16 -16.53
CA ALA A 133 -10.56 13.96 -17.87
C ALA A 133 -10.29 15.31 -18.56
N ILE A 134 -9.46 15.27 -19.59
CA ILE A 134 -9.27 16.36 -20.55
C ILE A 134 -9.57 15.84 -21.95
N ARG A 135 -10.00 16.75 -22.82
CA ARG A 135 -10.17 16.45 -24.24
C ARG A 135 -8.82 16.60 -24.93
N THR A 136 -8.37 15.53 -25.61
CA THR A 136 -7.09 15.47 -26.31
C THR A 136 -7.24 15.55 -27.82
N GLN A 137 -8.42 15.26 -28.36
CA GLN A 137 -8.71 15.34 -29.80
C GLN A 137 -10.02 16.07 -30.04
N TYR A 138 -10.04 16.83 -31.15
CA TYR A 138 -11.17 17.61 -31.61
C TYR A 138 -11.41 17.29 -33.09
N GLY A 139 -12.65 17.00 -33.46
CA GLY A 139 -13.02 16.69 -34.84
C GLY A 139 -14.46 16.19 -34.98
N PRO A 140 -15.06 16.31 -36.17
CA PRO A 140 -16.37 15.74 -36.47
C PRO A 140 -16.31 14.21 -36.39
N GLY A 141 -17.37 13.58 -35.87
CA GLY A 141 -17.49 12.13 -35.76
C GLY A 141 -16.86 11.49 -34.52
N LEU A 142 -16.11 12.23 -33.69
CA LEU A 142 -15.59 11.70 -32.41
C LEU A 142 -16.73 11.37 -31.45
N GLY A 143 -16.82 10.09 -31.06
CA GLY A 143 -17.79 9.62 -30.08
C GLY A 143 -17.61 10.25 -28.70
N ARG A 144 -18.63 10.11 -27.82
CA ARG A 144 -18.62 10.71 -26.47
C ARG A 144 -17.42 10.31 -25.59
N SER A 145 -16.83 9.15 -25.85
CA SER A 145 -15.64 8.61 -25.14
C SER A 145 -14.34 8.79 -25.92
N GLU A 146 -14.42 9.09 -27.21
CA GLU A 146 -13.25 9.21 -28.08
C GLU A 146 -12.62 10.60 -27.93
N GLY A 147 -11.30 10.66 -28.00
CA GLY A 147 -10.55 11.90 -27.77
C GLY A 147 -10.58 12.39 -26.32
N LEU A 148 -10.89 11.55 -25.35
CA LEU A 148 -10.81 11.85 -23.92
C LEU A 148 -9.66 11.11 -23.24
N LYS A 149 -8.89 11.84 -22.43
CA LYS A 149 -7.84 11.26 -21.58
C LYS A 149 -8.19 11.41 -20.12
N VAL A 150 -8.37 10.29 -19.44
CA VAL A 150 -8.55 10.25 -17.97
C VAL A 150 -7.22 10.57 -17.30
N LEU A 151 -7.27 11.44 -16.29
CA LEU A 151 -6.10 11.88 -15.57
C LEU A 151 -5.94 11.14 -14.25
N TYR A 152 -4.70 10.73 -14.01
CA TYR A 152 -4.29 9.95 -12.84
C TYR A 152 -3.18 10.70 -12.09
N GLY A 153 -3.24 10.62 -10.78
CA GLY A 153 -2.14 10.97 -9.91
C GLY A 153 -1.23 9.75 -9.67
N PRO A 154 -0.18 9.92 -8.83
CA PRO A 154 0.71 8.84 -8.47
C PRO A 154 -0.08 7.66 -7.88
N SER A 155 0.32 6.45 -8.26
CA SER A 155 -0.26 5.23 -7.69
C SER A 155 0.23 5.05 -6.26
N THR A 156 -0.56 4.35 -5.44
CA THR A 156 -0.10 3.96 -4.10
C THR A 156 1.17 3.10 -4.16
N SER A 157 1.36 2.34 -5.24
CA SER A 157 2.57 1.51 -5.41
C SER A 157 3.82 2.31 -5.75
N GLN A 158 3.68 3.41 -6.50
CA GLN A 158 4.81 4.30 -6.78
C GLN A 158 5.31 4.91 -5.49
N VAL A 159 4.42 5.54 -4.73
CA VAL A 159 4.77 6.16 -3.43
C VAL A 159 5.24 5.12 -2.41
N PHE A 160 4.68 3.91 -2.43
CA PHE A 160 5.11 2.84 -1.53
C PHE A 160 6.52 2.34 -1.85
N THR A 161 6.93 2.35 -3.12
CA THR A 161 8.29 1.97 -3.52
C THR A 161 9.33 2.87 -2.87
N ASP A 162 9.04 4.17 -2.78
CA ASP A 162 9.95 5.14 -2.17
C ASP A 162 10.03 4.97 -0.63
N VAL A 163 8.97 4.46 -0.01
CA VAL A 163 8.86 4.30 1.45
C VAL A 163 9.36 2.94 1.94
N LYS A 164 9.37 1.92 1.09
CA LYS A 164 9.62 0.53 1.51
C LYS A 164 11.01 0.35 2.12
N ASP A 165 12.00 1.08 1.62
CA ASP A 165 13.41 0.94 2.00
C ASP A 165 13.61 1.46 3.44
N ASP A 166 12.98 2.60 3.77
CA ASP A 166 12.96 3.17 5.13
C ASP A 166 12.25 2.26 6.14
N LEU A 167 11.26 1.49 5.70
CA LEU A 167 10.49 0.61 6.57
C LEU A 167 11.11 -0.78 6.73
N GLN A 168 12.10 -1.14 5.93
CA GLN A 168 12.63 -2.50 5.88
C GLN A 168 13.41 -2.86 7.17
N ALA A 169 14.33 -1.98 7.59
CA ALA A 169 15.09 -2.16 8.82
C ALA A 169 14.21 -2.17 10.10
N PRO A 170 13.33 -1.18 10.35
CA PRO A 170 12.49 -1.19 11.55
C PRO A 170 11.49 -2.36 11.54
N SER A 171 11.00 -2.78 10.37
CA SER A 171 10.16 -3.98 10.27
C SER A 171 10.92 -5.25 10.61
N GLY A 172 12.20 -5.36 10.23
CA GLY A 172 13.05 -6.49 10.57
C GLY A 172 13.31 -6.61 12.07
N ASN A 173 13.69 -5.51 12.72
CA ASN A 173 13.91 -5.50 14.17
C ASN A 173 12.63 -5.87 14.93
N ARG A 174 11.47 -5.35 14.50
CA ARG A 174 10.18 -5.68 15.08
C ARG A 174 9.82 -7.15 14.89
N LEU A 175 10.12 -7.72 13.72
CA LEU A 175 9.88 -9.14 13.49
C LEU A 175 10.67 -9.99 14.48
N MET A 176 11.96 -9.69 14.69
CA MET A 176 12.81 -10.40 15.63
C MET A 176 12.28 -10.33 17.06
N GLN A 177 11.95 -9.12 17.53
CA GLN A 177 11.38 -8.92 18.87
C GLN A 177 10.06 -9.68 19.03
N ARG A 178 9.18 -9.62 18.01
CA ARG A 178 7.90 -10.31 18.07
C ARG A 178 8.05 -11.82 18.01
N LEU A 179 9.03 -12.33 17.27
CA LEU A 179 9.30 -13.75 17.16
C LEU A 179 9.72 -14.35 18.51
N GLY A 180 10.63 -13.69 19.24
CA GLY A 180 11.01 -14.11 20.60
C GLY A 180 9.81 -14.12 21.55
N TYR A 181 9.01 -13.05 21.55
CA TYR A 181 7.78 -12.97 22.35
C TYR A 181 6.79 -14.12 22.06
N GLU A 182 6.57 -14.44 20.78
CA GLU A 182 5.66 -15.54 20.40
C GLU A 182 6.20 -16.91 20.79
N ALA A 183 7.53 -17.12 20.74
CA ALA A 183 8.16 -18.35 21.20
C ALA A 183 7.96 -18.53 22.72
N GLU A 184 8.26 -17.51 23.53
CA GLU A 184 8.03 -17.54 24.98
C GLU A 184 6.58 -17.80 25.35
N GLN A 185 5.63 -17.17 24.64
CA GLN A 185 4.20 -17.37 24.88
C GLN A 185 3.72 -18.78 24.57
N LEU A 186 4.37 -19.48 23.63
CA LEU A 186 4.05 -20.87 23.35
C LEU A 186 4.63 -21.81 24.42
N LEU A 187 5.83 -21.53 24.91
CA LEU A 187 6.45 -22.28 26.00
C LEU A 187 5.65 -22.16 27.30
N LYS A 188 5.17 -20.95 27.65
CA LYS A 188 4.37 -20.69 28.86
C LYS A 188 2.96 -21.31 28.85
N ARG A 189 2.50 -21.85 27.71
CA ARG A 189 1.16 -22.43 27.54
C ARG A 189 1.15 -23.96 27.64
N GLN A 190 2.31 -24.59 27.85
CA GLN A 190 2.40 -25.94 28.38
C GLN A 190 2.11 -25.95 29.87
#